data_AF-X0SJ45-F1
#
_entry.id   AF-X0SJ45-F1
#
_cell.length_a   1.000
_cell.length_b   1.000
_cell.length_c   1.000
_cell.angle_alpha   90.00
_cell.angle_beta   90.00
_cell.angle_gamma   90.00
#
_symmetry.space_group_name_H-M   'P 1'
#
loop_
_entity.id
_entity.type
_entity.pdbx_description
1 polymer ?
#
loop_
_entity_poly.entity_id
_entity_poly.type
_entity_poly.pdbx_seq_one_letter_code
_entity_poly.pdbx_strand_id
1 'polypeptide(L)'
;MNNVNVMEIENFISSIGKDSLQDKKHKAITGHSGLEDGKPRFVSAVEYREGKVTLNTGPPPFTGGWGTSPDLIQYCLYGLAVRNAQQFSASGRSAWMI
;
A
#
# COMPACT_ATOMS: atom_id res chain seq x y z
N MET A 1 -2.56 15.67 15.12
CA MET A 1 -3.85 15.56 14.41
C MET A 1 -3.87 14.20 13.70
N ASN A 2 -4.89 13.36 13.89
CA ASN A 2 -5.15 12.10 13.14
C ASN A 2 -3.95 11.19 12.80
N ASN A 3 -2.97 11.04 13.70
CA ASN A 3 -1.74 10.24 13.47
C ASN A 3 -0.94 10.62 12.21
N VAL A 4 -0.91 11.90 11.88
CA VAL A 4 -0.16 12.46 10.74
C VAL A 4 0.84 13.49 11.25
N ASN A 5 2.05 13.51 10.66
CA ASN A 5 3.05 14.54 10.92
C ASN A 5 2.78 15.78 10.04
N VAL A 6 2.06 16.75 10.61
CA VAL A 6 1.63 17.97 9.91
C VAL A 6 2.83 18.83 9.47
N MET A 7 3.88 18.92 10.30
CA MET A 7 5.08 19.71 9.97
C MET A 7 5.80 19.16 8.73
N GLU A 8 5.91 17.83 8.60
CA GLU A 8 6.51 17.21 7.41
C GLU A 8 5.67 17.45 6.15
N ILE A 9 4.34 17.52 6.26
CA ILE A 9 3.46 17.88 5.14
C ILE A 9 3.72 19.32 4.69
N GLU A 10 3.80 20.28 5.63
CA GLU A 10 4.07 21.68 5.33
C GLU A 10 5.46 21.87 4.70
N ASN A 11 6.47 21.15 5.22
CA ASN A 11 7.82 21.13 4.65
C ASN A 11 7.80 20.58 3.21
N PHE A 12 7.07 19.50 2.98
CA PHE A 12 6.93 18.92 1.65
C PHE A 12 6.25 19.87 0.66
N ILE A 13 5.12 20.49 1.03
CA ILE A 13 4.42 21.48 0.20
C ILE A 13 5.35 22.66 -0.13
N SER A 14 6.07 23.17 0.87
CA SER A 14 7.03 24.27 0.70
C SER A 14 8.20 23.91 -0.22
N SER A 15 8.58 22.63 -0.28
CA SER A 15 9.64 22.13 -1.16
C SER A 15 9.21 22.03 -2.63
N ILE A 16 7.95 21.65 -2.89
CA ILE A 16 7.40 21.55 -4.25
C ILE A 16 7.27 22.92 -4.92
N GLY A 17 6.87 23.95 -4.16
CA GLY A 17 6.73 25.30 -4.71
C GLY A 17 8.03 25.94 -5.20
N LYS A 18 9.19 25.35 -4.85
CA LYS A 18 10.53 25.84 -5.25
C LYS A 18 11.13 25.06 -6.42
N ASP A 19 10.74 23.80 -6.63
CA ASP A 19 11.23 22.95 -7.71
C ASP A 19 10.15 21.93 -8.11
N SER A 20 9.55 22.14 -9.29
CA SER A 20 8.49 21.29 -9.84
C SER A 20 8.93 19.87 -10.13
N LEU A 21 10.23 19.54 -10.15
CA LEU A 21 10.68 18.17 -10.37
C LEU A 21 10.61 17.30 -9.10
N GLN A 22 10.43 17.91 -7.93
CA GLN A 22 10.35 17.21 -6.63
C GLN A 22 8.99 16.58 -6.34
N ASP A 23 7.96 16.90 -7.15
CA ASP A 23 6.60 16.38 -7.03
C ASP A 23 6.48 14.90 -7.42
N LYS A 24 7.37 14.42 -8.30
CA LYS A 24 7.40 13.04 -8.78
C LYS A 24 8.15 12.15 -7.80
N LYS A 25 7.40 11.35 -7.03
CA LYS A 25 7.96 10.26 -6.22
C LYS A 25 7.78 8.92 -6.94
N HIS A 26 8.87 8.19 -7.14
CA HIS A 26 8.82 6.86 -7.71
C HIS A 26 8.63 5.81 -6.60
N LYS A 27 7.61 4.98 -6.75
CA LYS A 27 7.41 3.76 -5.94
C LYS A 27 7.36 2.58 -6.90
N ALA A 28 8.12 1.54 -6.61
CA ALA A 28 8.16 0.32 -7.39
C ALA A 28 7.91 -0.88 -6.48
N ILE A 29 7.22 -1.89 -7.00
CA ILE A 29 7.04 -3.18 -6.35
C ILE A 29 7.70 -4.21 -7.26
N THR A 30 8.71 -4.88 -6.75
CA THR A 30 9.42 -5.96 -7.44
C THR A 30 9.27 -7.24 -6.64
N GLY A 31 9.29 -8.38 -7.33
CA GLY A 31 9.09 -9.66 -6.70
C GLY A 31 9.39 -10.81 -7.64
N HIS A 32 9.13 -12.00 -7.16
CA HIS A 32 9.35 -13.24 -7.88
C HIS A 32 8.08 -14.08 -7.86
N SER A 33 7.85 -14.78 -8.97
CA SER A 33 6.72 -15.69 -9.11
C SER A 33 7.19 -17.13 -8.94
N GLY A 34 6.52 -17.88 -8.06
CA GLY A 34 6.74 -19.30 -7.82
C GLY A 34 5.60 -20.17 -8.35
N LEU A 35 5.89 -21.43 -8.67
CA LEU A 35 4.91 -22.43 -9.13
C LEU A 35 4.79 -23.62 -8.16
N GLU A 36 5.37 -23.52 -6.97
CA GLU A 36 5.35 -24.60 -5.99
C GLU A 36 3.98 -24.69 -5.29
N ASP A 37 3.46 -25.91 -5.16
CA ASP A 37 2.21 -26.16 -4.46
C ASP A 37 2.30 -25.75 -2.99
N GLY A 38 1.18 -25.23 -2.46
CA GLY A 38 1.07 -24.73 -1.10
C GLY A 38 1.74 -23.38 -0.85
N LYS A 39 2.56 -22.88 -1.79
CA LYS A 39 3.29 -21.61 -1.63
C LYS A 39 2.59 -20.44 -2.34
N PRO A 40 2.84 -19.20 -1.90
CA PRO A 40 2.38 -18.01 -2.61
C PRO A 40 2.89 -17.99 -4.05
N ARG A 41 2.02 -17.60 -4.98
CA ARG A 41 2.35 -17.48 -6.41
C ARG A 41 3.26 -16.30 -6.67
N PHE A 42 3.16 -15.23 -5.88
CA PHE A 42 4.01 -14.05 -5.98
C PHE A 42 4.47 -13.61 -4.60
N VAL A 43 5.76 -13.28 -4.48
CA VAL A 43 6.36 -12.78 -3.24
C VAL A 43 7.18 -11.54 -3.55
N SER A 44 6.92 -10.45 -2.82
CA SER A 44 7.59 -9.17 -2.96
C SER A 44 8.09 -8.67 -1.61
N ALA A 45 9.35 -8.21 -1.57
CA ALA A 45 9.87 -7.46 -0.44
C ALA A 45 9.66 -5.97 -0.69
N VAL A 46 8.91 -5.31 0.19
CA VAL A 46 8.64 -3.88 0.11
C VAL A 46 9.39 -3.18 1.24
N GLU A 47 10.30 -2.29 0.87
CA GLU A 47 11.10 -1.51 1.81
C GLU A 47 10.45 -0.14 2.08
N TYR A 48 10.59 0.33 3.31
CA TYR A 48 10.19 1.66 3.77
C TYR A 48 11.21 2.16 4.81
N ARG A 49 11.12 3.43 5.20
CA ARG A 49 12.16 4.12 6.00
C ARG A 49 12.63 3.35 7.24
N GLU A 50 11.72 2.67 7.91
CA GLU A 50 11.97 2.00 9.20
C GLU A 50 11.96 0.47 9.12
N GLY A 51 11.88 -0.11 7.91
CA GLY A 51 11.89 -1.57 7.79
C GLY A 51 11.51 -2.10 6.42
N LYS A 52 11.20 -3.40 6.40
CA LYS A 52 10.75 -4.12 5.22
C LYS A 52 9.59 -5.02 5.57
N VAL A 53 8.69 -5.25 4.62
CA VAL A 53 7.61 -6.21 4.74
C VAL A 53 7.62 -7.14 3.54
N THR A 54 7.34 -8.42 3.77
CA THR A 54 7.14 -9.40 2.71
C THR A 54 5.65 -9.50 2.41
N LEU A 55 5.27 -9.19 1.17
CA LEU A 55 3.91 -9.36 0.67
C LEU A 55 3.83 -10.64 -0.16
N ASN A 56 2.86 -11.48 0.17
CA ASN A 56 2.64 -12.79 -0.45
C ASN A 56 1.26 -12.77 -1.10
N THR A 57 1.18 -13.13 -2.38
CA THR A 57 -0.10 -13.25 -3.09
C THR A 57 -0.27 -14.65 -3.64
N GLY A 58 -1.46 -15.22 -3.46
CA GLY A 58 -1.84 -16.53 -3.98
C GLY A 58 -3.23 -16.49 -4.61
N PRO A 59 -3.56 -17.43 -5.50
CA PRO A 59 -4.94 -17.58 -5.96
C PRO A 59 -5.85 -17.98 -4.78
N PRO A 60 -7.12 -17.57 -4.79
CA PRO A 60 -8.06 -17.98 -3.76
C PRO A 60 -8.53 -19.44 -3.94
N PRO A 61 -9.02 -20.10 -2.87
CA PRO A 61 -9.43 -21.52 -2.92
C PRO A 61 -10.46 -21.86 -3.99
N PHE A 62 -11.43 -20.98 -4.25
CA PHE A 62 -12.47 -21.23 -5.26
C PHE A 62 -11.95 -21.22 -6.71
N THR A 63 -10.70 -20.79 -6.94
CA THR A 63 -9.99 -20.88 -8.23
C THR A 63 -8.89 -21.96 -8.23
N GLY A 64 -8.88 -22.84 -7.24
CA GLY A 64 -7.86 -23.89 -7.09
C GLY A 64 -6.60 -23.43 -6.36
N GLY A 65 -6.66 -22.33 -5.61
CA GLY A 65 -5.57 -21.90 -4.76
C GLY A 65 -5.55 -22.54 -3.38
N TRP A 66 -4.44 -22.40 -2.67
CA TRP A 66 -4.25 -23.02 -1.35
C TRP A 66 -4.79 -22.17 -0.19
N GLY A 67 -5.14 -20.92 -0.43
CA GLY A 67 -5.66 -20.01 0.62
C GLY A 67 -4.66 -19.65 1.71
N THR A 68 -3.35 -19.83 1.46
CA THR A 68 -2.27 -19.61 2.44
C THR A 68 -1.78 -18.16 2.50
N SER A 69 -2.27 -17.30 1.61
CA SER A 69 -1.94 -15.88 1.54
C SER A 69 -3.11 -15.10 0.94
N PRO A 70 -3.19 -13.76 1.15
CA PRO A 70 -4.21 -12.96 0.52
C PRO A 70 -4.18 -13.06 -1.01
N ASP A 71 -5.35 -12.96 -1.63
CA ASP A 71 -5.45 -12.88 -3.08
C ASP A 71 -5.32 -11.42 -3.59
N LEU A 72 -5.16 -11.28 -4.90
CA LEU A 72 -4.97 -9.98 -5.53
C LEU A 72 -6.16 -9.03 -5.28
N ILE A 73 -7.39 -9.55 -5.30
CA ILE A 73 -8.60 -8.75 -5.09
C ILE A 73 -8.64 -8.23 -3.65
N GLN A 74 -8.29 -9.07 -2.67
CA GLN A 74 -8.16 -8.66 -1.27
C GLN A 74 -7.14 -7.52 -1.09
N TYR A 75 -5.97 -7.61 -1.73
CA TYR A 75 -4.99 -6.52 -1.72
C TYR A 75 -5.52 -5.23 -2.36
N CYS A 76 -6.22 -5.32 -3.49
CA CYS A 76 -6.84 -4.16 -4.13
C CYS A 76 -7.89 -3.50 -3.24
N LEU A 77 -8.79 -4.28 -2.65
CA LEU A 77 -9.83 -3.78 -1.75
C LEU A 77 -9.23 -3.12 -0.50
N TYR A 78 -8.21 -3.74 0.09
CA TYR A 78 -7.47 -3.15 1.21
C TYR A 78 -6.84 -1.81 0.83
N GLY A 79 -6.15 -1.74 -0.32
CA GLY A 79 -5.52 -0.51 -0.79
C GLY A 79 -6.52 0.63 -1.00
N LEU A 80 -7.70 0.33 -1.57
CA LEU A 80 -8.77 1.30 -1.76
C LEU A 80 -9.36 1.79 -0.43
N ALA A 81 -9.61 0.87 0.51
CA ALA A 81 -10.12 1.21 1.83
C ALA A 81 -9.14 2.11 2.60
N VAL A 82 -7.85 1.78 2.59
CA VAL A 82 -6.80 2.57 3.24
C VAL A 82 -6.66 3.94 2.59
N ARG A 83 -6.65 4.02 1.25
CA ARG A 83 -6.61 5.30 0.53
C ARG A 83 -7.75 6.20 0.96
N ASN A 84 -8.97 5.68 1.01
CA ASN A 84 -10.14 6.45 1.41
C ASN A 84 -10.01 6.91 2.86
N ALA A 85 -9.61 6.04 3.78
CA ALA A 85 -9.38 6.39 5.18
C ALA A 85 -8.31 7.50 5.33
N GLN A 86 -7.22 7.45 4.56
CA GLN A 86 -6.16 8.46 4.57
C GLN A 86 -6.66 9.83 4.07
N GLN A 87 -7.46 9.84 3.00
CA GLN A 87 -8.07 11.06 2.48
C GLN A 87 -8.98 11.74 3.53
N PHE A 88 -9.74 10.95 4.30
CA PHE A 88 -10.58 11.46 5.38
C PHE A 88 -9.74 12.02 6.53
N SER A 89 -8.71 11.29 6.97
CA SER A 89 -7.78 11.75 8.01
C SER A 89 -7.10 13.07 7.65
N ALA A 90 -6.74 13.25 6.37
CA ALA A 90 -6.12 14.48 5.86
C ALA A 90 -7.10 15.66 5.74
N SER A 91 -8.38 15.39 5.44
CA SER A 91 -9.41 16.43 5.29
C SER A 91 -10.17 16.79 6.59
N GLY A 92 -9.94 16.06 7.67
CA GLY A 92 -10.57 16.33 8.98
C GLY A 92 -12.06 15.99 9.06
N ARG A 93 -12.59 15.22 8.10
CA ARG A 93 -13.99 14.77 8.07
C ARG A 93 -14.14 13.37 8.67
N SER A 94 -15.14 13.17 9.51
CA SER A 94 -15.51 11.86 10.08
C SER A 94 -16.06 10.93 9.01
N ALA A 95 -15.54 9.70 8.96
CA ALA A 95 -15.98 8.66 8.04
C ALA A 95 -17.23 7.95 8.61
N TRP A 96 -18.34 8.01 7.88
CA TRP A 96 -19.40 6.99 7.98
C TRP A 96 -19.14 5.99 6.85
N MET A 97 -18.69 4.80 7.22
CA MET A 97 -18.63 3.65 6.31
C MET A 97 -20.01 2.97 6.36
N ILE A 98 -20.61 2.77 5.19
CA ILE A 98 -21.76 1.87 4.99
C ILE A 98 -21.25 0.44 5.11
#